data_AF-A0A0Q8U1D7-F1
#
_entry.id   AF-A0A0Q8U1D7-F1
#
_cell.length_a   1.000
_cell.length_b   1.000
_cell.length_c   1.000
_cell.angle_alpha   90.00
_cell.angle_beta   90.00
_cell.angle_gamma   90.00
#
_symmetry.space_group_name_H-M   'P 1'
#
loop_
_entity.id
_entity.type
_entity.pdbx_description
1 polymer ?
#
loop_
_entity_poly.entity_id
_entity_poly.type
_entity_poly.pdbx_seq_one_letter_code
_entity_poly.pdbx_strand_id
1 'polypeptide(L)'
;MTDQTNAVAAAPTAGAILSKPMSIKDTVLAQFKEAEAGLLAMAERYRDVVYDVTTTKGMAEAKAARADLRDNGRRLLTRTEASVKADVNELKQVMGAEVERLVDIVKPVEDAIDAQIKVEEKRKADEKAERDRVEAERVAAHRANITQLRAYADQAAGQSLESLASAITALEAMEFGPEWEEFAPEADTARNTTVARLREIAESTRQRQENERLQQELAAARAALGAQAPAPAPAATPAPHRAAYAHAPTLAAQPQPAAQFAAMAFDDDDQAPDSTAPAEPRDPSAASLTIGQINERLAHISVTAEGLRGLGFQPAGRRGSAMLYHEEDFSAICAAIARHAGTVASSYRLELAAA
;
A
#
# COMPACT_ATOMS: atom_id res chain seq x y z
N MET A 1 -20.40 19.21 -38.56
CA MET A 1 -19.38 18.57 -37.70
C MET A 1 -19.47 17.09 -37.99
N THR A 2 -18.47 16.62 -38.75
CA THR A 2 -18.41 15.28 -39.35
C THR A 2 -18.24 14.22 -38.28
N ASP A 3 -19.29 13.40 -38.14
CA ASP A 3 -19.34 12.18 -37.36
C ASP A 3 -18.40 11.16 -38.01
N GLN A 4 -17.19 11.05 -37.46
CA GLN A 4 -16.17 10.13 -37.94
C GLN A 4 -16.37 8.82 -37.21
N THR A 5 -17.21 7.97 -37.79
CA THR A 5 -17.40 6.57 -37.42
C THR A 5 -16.05 5.86 -37.42
N ASN A 6 -15.53 5.61 -36.22
CA ASN A 6 -14.34 4.81 -35.97
C ASN A 6 -14.68 3.34 -36.29
N ALA A 7 -14.51 2.98 -37.57
CA ALA A 7 -14.63 1.60 -38.02
C ALA A 7 -13.47 0.80 -37.44
N VAL A 8 -13.74 0.06 -36.36
CA VAL A 8 -12.88 -1.02 -35.90
C VAL A 8 -12.81 -2.05 -37.01
N ALA A 9 -11.77 -1.96 -37.83
CA ALA A 9 -11.43 -3.02 -38.77
C ALA A 9 -11.13 -4.28 -37.96
N ALA A 10 -12.01 -5.27 -38.07
CA ALA A 10 -11.77 -6.60 -37.53
C ALA A 10 -10.42 -7.10 -38.05
N ALA A 11 -9.45 -7.27 -37.13
CA ALA A 11 -8.16 -7.84 -37.45
C ALA A 11 -8.37 -9.23 -38.08
N PRO A 12 -7.78 -9.53 -39.26
CA PRO A 12 -7.83 -10.87 -39.80
C PRO A 12 -7.10 -11.79 -38.80
N THR A 13 -7.82 -12.80 -38.32
CA THR A 13 -7.30 -13.81 -37.40
C THR A 13 -6.15 -14.56 -38.10
N ALA A 14 -4.91 -14.14 -37.87
CA ALA A 14 -3.70 -14.83 -38.31
C ALA A 14 -3.45 -16.08 -37.45
N GLY A 15 -4.45 -16.95 -37.38
CA GLY A 15 -4.52 -18.11 -36.49
C GLY A 15 -5.17 -19.30 -37.17
N ALA A 16 -4.78 -19.60 -38.40
CA ALA A 16 -5.17 -20.79 -39.15
C ALA A 16 -4.15 -20.91 -40.31
N ILE A 17 -3.42 -21.99 -40.59
CA ILE A 17 -3.59 -23.42 -40.30
C ILE A 17 -2.16 -24.01 -40.33
N LEU A 18 -1.64 -24.51 -39.20
CA LEU A 18 -0.43 -25.34 -39.22
C LEU A 18 -0.87 -26.80 -39.14
N SER A 19 -1.28 -27.36 -40.28
CA SER A 19 -1.25 -28.82 -40.46
C SER A 19 0.17 -29.27 -40.14
N LYS A 20 0.36 -30.16 -39.16
CA LYS A 20 1.67 -30.56 -38.67
C LYS A 20 2.48 -31.11 -39.86
N PRO A 21 3.46 -30.36 -40.41
CA PRO A 21 4.28 -30.89 -41.48
C PRO A 21 5.11 -32.05 -40.92
N MET A 22 5.47 -33.00 -41.77
CA MET A 22 6.42 -34.05 -41.38
C MET A 22 7.62 -33.40 -40.70
N SER A 23 8.02 -33.91 -39.53
CA SER A 23 9.13 -33.33 -38.80
C SER A 23 10.39 -33.42 -39.66
N ILE A 24 11.30 -32.44 -39.52
CA ILE A 24 12.64 -32.49 -40.13
C ILE A 24 13.31 -33.82 -39.78
N LYS A 25 13.09 -34.30 -38.54
CA LYS A 25 13.55 -35.61 -38.08
C LYS A 25 12.99 -36.76 -38.92
N ASP A 26 11.68 -36.75 -39.19
CA ASP A 26 11.02 -37.85 -39.91
C ASP A 26 11.48 -37.89 -41.37
N THR A 27 11.65 -36.72 -41.97
CA THR A 27 12.15 -36.56 -43.34
C THR A 27 13.59 -37.05 -43.47
N VAL A 28 14.47 -36.69 -42.53
CA VAL A 28 15.86 -37.16 -42.51
C VAL A 28 15.94 -38.67 -42.31
N LEU A 29 15.17 -39.23 -41.38
CA LEU A 29 15.20 -40.68 -41.12
C LEU A 29 14.64 -41.50 -42.28
N ALA A 30 13.69 -40.97 -43.05
CA ALA A 30 13.16 -41.65 -44.22
C ALA A 30 14.25 -41.93 -45.28
N GLN A 31 15.19 -41.00 -45.48
CA GLN A 31 16.27 -41.15 -46.46
C GLN A 31 17.20 -42.34 -46.16
N PHE A 32 17.42 -42.66 -44.89
CA PHE A 32 18.24 -43.80 -44.49
C PHE A 32 17.47 -45.12 -44.49
N LYS A 33 16.17 -45.08 -44.18
CA LYS A 33 15.30 -46.27 -44.24
C LYS A 33 15.19 -46.84 -45.65
N GLU A 34 15.14 -45.99 -46.67
CA GLU A 34 15.13 -46.44 -48.07
C GLU A 34 16.41 -47.19 -48.47
N ALA A 35 17.56 -46.83 -47.87
CA ALA A 35 18.84 -47.49 -48.13
C ALA A 35 19.02 -48.81 -47.36
N GLU A 36 18.28 -49.03 -46.27
CA GLU A 36 18.44 -50.16 -45.35
C GLU A 36 18.28 -51.52 -46.04
N ALA A 37 17.21 -51.70 -46.83
CA ALA A 37 16.95 -52.96 -47.52
C ALA A 37 18.06 -53.36 -48.50
N GLY A 38 18.61 -52.38 -49.23
CA GLY A 38 19.72 -52.61 -50.17
C GLY A 38 21.02 -52.99 -49.46
N LEU A 39 21.29 -52.37 -48.32
CA LEU A 39 22.48 -52.67 -47.50
C LEU A 39 22.40 -54.05 -46.85
N LEU A 40 21.22 -54.44 -46.35
CA LEU A 40 21.00 -55.78 -45.81
C LEU A 40 21.21 -56.85 -46.89
N ALA A 41 20.65 -56.65 -48.08
CA ALA A 41 20.84 -57.57 -49.21
C ALA A 41 22.31 -57.66 -49.65
N MET A 42 23.05 -56.54 -49.63
CA MET A 42 24.49 -56.50 -49.91
C MET A 42 25.29 -57.27 -48.85
N ALA A 43 25.01 -57.04 -47.56
CA ALA A 43 25.69 -57.74 -46.47
C ALA A 43 25.44 -59.25 -46.55
N GLU A 44 24.20 -59.66 -46.84
CA GLU A 44 23.82 -61.06 -46.98
C GLU A 44 24.58 -61.76 -48.11
N ARG A 45 24.70 -61.10 -49.27
CA ARG A 45 25.45 -61.62 -50.43
C ARG A 45 26.88 -62.04 -50.08
N TYR A 46 27.52 -61.35 -49.14
CA TYR A 46 28.92 -61.56 -48.78
C TYR A 46 29.13 -62.32 -47.46
N ARG A 47 28.06 -62.64 -46.71
CA ARG A 47 28.13 -63.15 -45.32
C ARG A 47 28.92 -64.46 -45.20
N ASP A 48 28.65 -65.43 -46.06
CA ASP A 48 29.17 -66.80 -45.96
C ASP A 48 30.09 -67.18 -47.14
N VAL A 49 30.66 -66.18 -47.82
CA VAL A 49 31.55 -66.42 -48.96
C VAL A 49 32.98 -66.67 -48.47
N VAL A 50 33.47 -67.89 -48.68
CA VAL A 50 34.87 -68.27 -48.41
C VAL A 50 35.71 -68.06 -49.68
N TYR A 51 36.64 -67.11 -49.64
CA TYR A 51 37.55 -66.84 -50.75
C TYR A 51 38.88 -67.58 -50.57
N ASP A 52 39.33 -68.30 -51.60
CA ASP A 52 40.68 -68.89 -51.61
C ASP A 52 41.74 -67.81 -51.94
N VAL A 53 42.16 -67.10 -50.90
CA VAL A 53 43.12 -65.99 -50.98
C VAL A 53 44.55 -66.44 -51.31
N THR A 54 44.82 -67.74 -51.38
CA THR A 54 46.14 -68.26 -51.77
C THR A 54 46.34 -68.21 -53.28
N THR A 55 45.25 -68.07 -54.05
CA THR A 55 45.28 -67.90 -55.50
C THR A 55 45.15 -66.44 -55.91
N THR A 56 45.77 -66.04 -57.01
CA THR A 56 45.64 -64.69 -57.57
C THR A 56 44.17 -64.32 -57.85
N LYS A 57 43.38 -65.28 -58.34
CA LYS A 57 41.95 -65.06 -58.66
C LYS A 57 41.12 -64.87 -57.38
N GLY A 58 41.23 -65.76 -56.40
CA GLY A 58 40.46 -65.64 -55.16
C GLY A 58 40.84 -64.41 -54.34
N MET A 59 42.11 -63.99 -54.38
CA MET A 59 42.55 -62.72 -53.79
C MET A 59 41.95 -61.49 -54.51
N ALA A 60 41.82 -61.53 -55.85
CA ALA A 60 41.18 -60.45 -56.60
C ALA A 60 39.68 -60.34 -56.27
N GLU A 61 38.97 -61.46 -56.20
CA GLU A 61 37.54 -61.53 -55.84
C GLU A 61 37.30 -61.04 -54.40
N ALA A 62 38.14 -61.46 -53.44
CA ALA A 62 38.07 -60.98 -52.06
C ALA A 62 38.31 -59.46 -51.94
N LYS A 63 39.23 -58.89 -52.73
CA LYS A 63 39.47 -57.44 -52.79
C LYS A 63 38.28 -56.69 -53.36
N ALA A 64 37.64 -57.24 -54.40
CA ALA A 64 36.46 -56.64 -55.01
C ALA A 64 35.26 -56.64 -54.03
N ALA A 65 35.00 -57.76 -53.36
CA ALA A 65 33.94 -57.85 -52.34
C ALA A 65 34.17 -56.87 -51.18
N ARG A 66 35.41 -56.77 -50.69
CA ARG A 66 35.77 -55.78 -49.66
C ARG A 66 35.58 -54.34 -50.16
N ALA A 67 35.95 -54.05 -51.40
CA ALA A 67 35.78 -52.72 -51.98
C ALA A 67 34.29 -52.36 -52.08
N ASP A 68 33.44 -53.27 -52.53
CA ASP A 68 31.99 -53.06 -52.63
C ASP A 68 31.35 -52.74 -51.27
N LEU A 69 31.57 -53.60 -50.25
CA LEU A 69 31.09 -53.37 -48.88
C LEU A 69 31.61 -52.06 -48.27
N ARG A 70 32.86 -51.70 -48.58
CA ARG A 70 33.48 -50.49 -48.04
C ARG A 70 32.94 -49.23 -48.73
N ASP A 71 32.86 -49.23 -50.05
CA ASP A 71 32.64 -48.05 -50.86
C ASP A 71 31.14 -47.81 -51.09
N ASN A 72 30.38 -48.86 -51.43
CA ASN A 72 28.92 -48.80 -51.67
C ASN A 72 28.09 -49.10 -50.41
N GLY A 73 28.67 -49.76 -49.42
CA GLY A 73 28.03 -49.94 -48.11
C GLY A 73 28.35 -48.80 -47.15
N ARG A 74 29.49 -48.91 -46.46
CA ARG A 74 29.85 -48.01 -45.35
C ARG A 74 30.09 -46.57 -45.77
N ARG A 75 30.95 -46.32 -46.76
CA ARG A 75 31.34 -44.95 -47.17
C ARG A 75 30.19 -44.19 -47.80
N LEU A 76 29.27 -44.87 -48.50
CA LEU A 76 28.05 -44.26 -49.01
C LEU A 76 27.25 -43.62 -47.87
N LEU A 77 26.96 -44.38 -46.80
CA LEU A 77 26.23 -43.88 -45.63
C LEU A 77 26.94 -42.71 -44.95
N THR A 78 28.25 -42.80 -44.72
CA THR A 78 29.01 -41.71 -44.09
C THR A 78 28.99 -40.43 -44.93
N ARG A 79 29.05 -40.55 -46.27
CA ARG A 79 28.93 -39.40 -47.17
C ARG A 79 27.53 -38.80 -47.16
N THR A 80 26.50 -39.65 -47.18
CA THR A 80 25.09 -39.19 -47.10
C THR A 80 24.82 -38.49 -45.78
N GLU A 81 25.29 -39.04 -44.66
CA GLU A 81 25.20 -38.39 -43.33
C GLU A 81 25.86 -37.00 -43.34
N ALA A 82 27.07 -36.90 -43.87
CA ALA A 82 27.78 -35.63 -43.98
C ALA A 82 27.01 -34.60 -44.82
N SER A 83 26.42 -35.03 -45.95
CA SER A 83 25.59 -34.17 -46.82
C SER A 83 24.33 -33.69 -46.11
N VAL A 84 23.56 -34.60 -45.49
CA VAL A 84 22.34 -34.24 -44.76
C VAL A 84 22.64 -33.29 -43.60
N LYS A 85 23.76 -33.47 -42.91
CA LYS A 85 24.19 -32.55 -41.86
C LYS A 85 24.49 -31.15 -42.40
N ALA A 86 25.06 -31.04 -43.60
CA ALA A 86 25.29 -29.76 -44.26
C ALA A 86 23.96 -29.08 -44.59
N ASP A 87 23.01 -29.81 -45.18
CA ASP A 87 21.67 -29.30 -45.54
C ASP A 87 20.89 -28.82 -44.31
N VAL A 88 20.94 -29.58 -43.21
CA VAL A 88 20.30 -29.18 -41.94
C VAL A 88 20.95 -27.92 -41.36
N ASN A 89 22.27 -27.77 -41.51
CA ASN A 89 22.96 -26.56 -41.06
C ASN A 89 22.59 -25.36 -41.93
N GLU A 90 22.45 -25.52 -43.24
CA GLU A 90 21.95 -24.48 -44.14
C GLU A 90 20.51 -24.09 -43.80
N LEU A 91 19.61 -25.07 -43.60
CA LEU A 91 18.23 -24.84 -43.17
C LEU A 91 18.16 -24.03 -41.87
N LYS A 92 19.05 -24.31 -40.90
CA LYS A 92 19.15 -23.54 -39.67
C LYS A 92 19.45 -22.07 -39.94
N GLN A 93 20.37 -21.78 -40.86
CA GLN A 93 20.73 -20.40 -41.21
C GLN A 93 19.58 -19.68 -41.95
N VAL A 94 18.99 -20.33 -42.95
CA VAL A 94 17.87 -19.77 -43.72
C VAL A 94 16.67 -19.48 -42.81
N MET A 95 16.34 -20.40 -41.90
CA MET A 95 15.26 -20.21 -40.93
C MET A 95 15.55 -19.01 -40.00
N GLY A 96 16.80 -18.88 -39.53
CA GLY A 96 17.19 -17.73 -38.70
C GLY A 96 17.03 -16.40 -39.44
N ALA A 97 17.53 -16.32 -40.67
CA ALA A 97 17.43 -15.13 -41.51
C ALA A 97 15.99 -14.76 -41.86
N GLU A 98 15.12 -15.75 -42.14
CA GLU A 98 13.70 -15.46 -42.41
C GLU A 98 12.97 -14.97 -41.16
N VAL A 99 13.27 -15.53 -39.98
CA VAL A 99 12.72 -15.02 -38.72
C VAL A 99 13.15 -13.56 -38.50
N GLU A 100 14.42 -13.24 -38.70
CA GLU A 100 14.93 -11.88 -38.60
C GLU A 100 14.20 -10.93 -39.56
N ARG A 101 14.07 -11.32 -40.84
CA ARG A 101 13.31 -10.56 -41.84
C ARG A 101 11.86 -10.32 -41.41
N LEU A 102 11.17 -11.33 -40.89
CA LEU A 102 9.78 -11.22 -40.44
C LEU A 102 9.65 -10.31 -39.21
N VAL A 103 10.61 -10.37 -38.29
CA VAL A 103 10.69 -9.45 -37.14
C VAL A 103 10.90 -8.02 -37.62
N ASP A 104 11.78 -7.78 -38.58
CA ASP A 104 12.07 -6.46 -39.12
C ASP A 104 10.88 -5.80 -39.84
N ILE A 105 9.90 -6.59 -40.28
CA ILE A 105 8.64 -6.06 -40.84
C ILE A 105 7.73 -5.52 -39.73
N VAL A 106 7.62 -6.25 -38.62
CA VAL A 106 6.63 -5.95 -37.57
C VAL A 106 7.18 -4.93 -36.57
N LYS A 107 8.45 -5.06 -36.20
CA LYS A 107 9.07 -4.28 -35.13
C LYS A 107 8.97 -2.76 -35.32
N PRO A 108 9.24 -2.17 -36.50
CA PRO A 108 9.13 -0.72 -36.65
C PRO A 108 7.70 -0.18 -36.47
N VAL A 109 6.69 -1.00 -36.80
CA VAL A 109 5.28 -0.64 -36.60
C VAL A 109 4.91 -0.71 -35.12
N GLU A 110 5.37 -1.75 -34.43
CA GLU A 110 5.22 -1.88 -32.97
C GLU A 110 5.87 -0.70 -32.25
N ASP A 111 7.13 -0.38 -32.57
CA ASP A 111 7.89 0.74 -31.99
C ASP A 111 7.17 2.09 -32.24
N ALA A 112 6.60 2.29 -33.43
CA ALA A 112 5.85 3.51 -33.75
C ALA A 112 4.53 3.63 -32.98
N ILE A 113 3.85 2.52 -32.69
CA ILE A 113 2.63 2.49 -31.87
C ILE A 113 2.99 2.75 -30.40
N ASP A 114 4.02 2.09 -29.87
CA ASP A 114 4.52 2.31 -28.51
C ASP A 114 4.93 3.78 -28.29
N ALA A 115 5.62 4.39 -29.26
CA ALA A 115 5.98 5.80 -29.20
C ALA A 115 4.75 6.71 -29.11
N GLN A 116 3.69 6.45 -29.88
CA GLN A 116 2.43 7.20 -29.82
C GLN A 116 1.74 7.07 -28.46
N ILE A 117 1.68 5.85 -27.92
CA ILE A 117 1.10 5.57 -26.59
C ILE A 117 1.85 6.37 -25.52
N LYS A 118 3.18 6.31 -25.51
CA LYS A 118 4.01 7.03 -24.53
C LYS A 118 3.81 8.54 -24.57
N VAL A 119 3.68 9.13 -25.77
CA VAL A 119 3.41 10.57 -25.91
C VAL A 119 2.06 10.94 -25.28
N GLU A 120 1.02 10.15 -25.56
CA GLU A 120 -0.33 10.43 -25.06
C GLU A 120 -0.47 10.18 -23.56
N GLU A 121 0.14 9.12 -23.03
CA GLU A 121 0.22 8.85 -21.60
C GLU A 121 0.93 9.97 -20.85
N LYS A 122 2.06 10.46 -21.40
CA LYS A 122 2.76 11.61 -20.84
C LYS A 122 1.89 12.86 -20.83
N ARG A 123 1.21 13.18 -21.95
CA ARG A 123 0.30 14.35 -22.02
C ARG A 123 -0.78 14.28 -20.95
N LYS A 124 -1.43 13.12 -20.79
CA LYS A 124 -2.48 12.90 -19.76
C LYS A 124 -1.93 13.00 -18.34
N ALA A 125 -0.74 12.46 -18.10
CA ALA A 125 -0.08 12.53 -16.81
C ALA A 125 0.28 13.99 -16.44
N ASP A 126 0.86 14.74 -17.37
CA ASP A 126 1.23 16.14 -17.17
C ASP A 126 -0.02 17.01 -16.93
N GLU A 127 -1.10 16.81 -17.68
CA GLU A 127 -2.38 17.51 -17.47
C GLU A 127 -3.04 17.16 -16.14
N LYS A 128 -2.97 15.89 -15.71
CA LYS A 128 -3.47 15.49 -14.40
C LYS A 128 -2.64 16.12 -13.28
N ALA A 129 -1.31 16.08 -13.40
CA ALA A 129 -0.41 16.68 -12.42
C ALA A 129 -0.66 18.18 -12.27
N GLU A 130 -0.90 18.89 -13.38
CA GLU A 130 -1.21 20.31 -13.33
C GLU A 130 -2.57 20.59 -12.69
N ARG A 131 -3.62 19.85 -13.07
CA ARG A 131 -4.94 19.99 -12.42
C ARG A 131 -4.87 19.71 -10.93
N ASP A 132 -4.18 18.63 -10.54
CA ASP A 132 -4.01 18.26 -9.14
C ASP A 132 -3.21 19.32 -8.38
N ARG A 133 -2.19 19.94 -9.01
CA ARG A 133 -1.42 21.03 -8.41
C ARG A 133 -2.28 22.27 -8.16
N VAL A 134 -3.03 22.71 -9.18
CA VAL A 134 -3.93 23.88 -9.07
C VAL A 134 -4.99 23.64 -8.01
N GLU A 135 -5.59 22.45 -7.98
CA GLU A 135 -6.59 22.08 -6.98
C GLU A 135 -5.98 22.00 -5.57
N ALA A 136 -4.79 21.41 -5.44
CA ALA A 136 -4.08 21.38 -4.15
C ALA A 136 -3.73 22.77 -3.64
N GLU A 137 -3.30 23.68 -4.53
CA GLU A 137 -3.01 25.08 -4.19
C GLU A 137 -4.29 25.82 -3.76
N ARG A 138 -5.39 25.65 -4.50
CA ARG A 138 -6.71 26.20 -4.16
C ARG A 138 -7.16 25.74 -2.77
N VAL A 139 -7.16 24.42 -2.54
CA VAL A 139 -7.54 23.82 -1.25
C VAL A 139 -6.60 24.29 -0.12
N ALA A 140 -5.29 24.36 -0.38
CA ALA A 140 -4.32 24.82 0.61
C ALA A 140 -4.55 26.29 1.00
N ALA A 141 -4.88 27.16 0.04
CA ALA A 141 -5.18 28.57 0.32
C ALA A 141 -6.40 28.73 1.24
N HIS A 142 -7.51 28.04 0.95
CA HIS A 142 -8.69 28.07 1.83
C HIS A 142 -8.38 27.51 3.22
N ARG A 143 -7.70 26.36 3.30
CA ARG A 143 -7.32 25.75 4.59
C ARG A 143 -6.38 26.63 5.40
N ALA A 144 -5.44 27.32 4.76
CA ALA A 144 -4.56 28.27 5.43
C ALA A 144 -5.37 29.42 6.04
N ASN A 145 -6.32 29.99 5.30
CA ASN A 145 -7.20 31.05 5.81
C ASN A 145 -8.06 30.58 6.98
N ILE A 146 -8.63 29.37 6.91
CA ILE A 146 -9.40 28.77 8.01
C ILE A 146 -8.52 28.56 9.25
N THR A 147 -7.28 28.10 9.05
CA THR A 147 -6.31 27.93 10.13
C THR A 147 -5.97 29.28 10.77
N GLN A 148 -5.82 30.34 9.96
CA GLN A 148 -5.59 31.69 10.45
C GLN A 148 -6.76 32.21 11.28
N LEU A 149 -8.01 31.91 10.90
CA LEU A 149 -9.18 32.25 11.70
C LEU A 149 -9.09 31.59 13.08
N ARG A 150 -8.80 30.30 13.14
CA ARG A 150 -8.66 29.54 14.40
C ARG A 150 -7.53 30.10 15.29
N ALA A 151 -6.42 30.52 14.69
CA ALA A 151 -5.26 31.03 15.42
C ALA A 151 -5.52 32.32 16.22
N TYR A 152 -6.55 33.12 15.87
CA TYR A 152 -6.89 34.32 16.65
C TYR A 152 -7.30 33.99 18.10
N ALA A 153 -7.90 32.83 18.34
CA ALA A 153 -8.25 32.42 19.70
C ALA A 153 -7.00 32.11 20.54
N ASP A 154 -5.97 31.52 19.93
CA ASP A 154 -4.71 31.19 20.63
C ASP A 154 -3.93 32.46 21.00
N GLN A 155 -4.00 33.50 20.15
CA GLN A 155 -3.32 34.79 20.36
C GLN A 155 -4.03 35.71 21.36
N ALA A 156 -5.25 35.36 21.77
CA ALA A 156 -6.11 36.18 22.62
C ALA A 156 -5.68 36.22 24.09
N ALA A 157 -4.90 35.23 24.54
CA ALA A 157 -4.47 35.14 25.93
C ALA A 157 -3.61 36.37 26.32
N GLY A 158 -4.01 37.06 27.39
CA GLY A 158 -3.29 38.24 27.89
C GLY A 158 -3.60 39.56 27.17
N GLN A 159 -4.48 39.56 26.16
CA GLN A 159 -4.91 40.78 25.47
C GLN A 159 -5.86 41.62 26.35
N SER A 160 -5.95 42.91 26.05
CA SER A 160 -6.87 43.83 26.73
C SER A 160 -8.33 43.57 26.35
N LEU A 161 -9.28 43.92 27.23
CA LEU A 161 -10.71 43.77 26.94
C LEU A 161 -11.15 44.57 25.69
N GLU A 162 -10.55 45.74 25.45
CA GLU A 162 -10.82 46.57 24.27
C GLU A 162 -10.33 45.89 22.98
N SER A 163 -9.14 45.29 23.02
CA SER A 163 -8.60 44.52 21.89
C SER A 163 -9.44 43.27 21.61
N LEU A 164 -9.87 42.56 22.66
CA LEU A 164 -10.73 41.38 22.52
C LEU A 164 -12.10 41.76 21.94
N ALA A 165 -12.71 42.84 22.40
CA ALA A 165 -13.98 43.33 21.86
C ALA A 165 -13.84 43.72 20.38
N SER A 166 -12.77 44.44 20.03
CA SER A 166 -12.51 44.82 18.64
C SER A 166 -12.29 43.62 17.73
N ALA A 167 -11.55 42.60 18.19
CA ALA A 167 -11.33 41.36 17.44
C ALA A 167 -12.63 40.56 17.23
N ILE A 168 -13.50 40.48 18.26
CA ILE A 168 -14.81 39.83 18.16
C ILE A 168 -15.67 40.53 17.10
N THR A 169 -15.78 41.86 17.16
CA THR A 169 -16.55 42.63 16.16
C THR A 169 -15.99 42.46 14.75
N ALA A 170 -14.67 42.49 14.59
CA ALA A 170 -14.02 42.32 13.30
C ALA A 170 -14.30 40.93 12.71
N LEU A 171 -14.23 39.87 13.51
CA LEU A 171 -14.51 38.50 13.07
C LEU A 171 -15.99 38.30 12.75
N GLU A 172 -16.91 38.83 13.55
CA GLU A 172 -18.36 38.73 13.32
C GLU A 172 -18.81 39.43 12.03
N ALA A 173 -18.10 40.48 11.61
CA ALA A 173 -18.35 41.16 10.35
C ALA A 173 -17.85 40.41 9.11
N MET A 174 -17.06 39.34 9.28
CA MET A 174 -16.58 38.53 8.16
C MET A 174 -17.70 37.64 7.62
N GLU A 175 -17.99 37.76 6.32
CA GLU A 175 -18.91 36.90 5.59
C GLU A 175 -18.11 35.99 4.64
N PHE A 176 -18.53 34.73 4.52
CA PHE A 176 -17.88 33.75 3.64
C PHE A 176 -18.81 33.46 2.46
N GLY A 177 -18.60 34.18 1.36
CA GLY A 177 -19.43 34.13 0.17
C GLY A 177 -19.05 33.02 -0.80
N PRO A 178 -19.56 33.09 -2.05
CA PRO A 178 -19.29 32.11 -3.11
C PRO A 178 -17.81 31.89 -3.41
N GLU A 179 -16.95 32.87 -3.12
CA GLU A 179 -15.50 32.80 -3.27
C GLU A 179 -14.82 31.78 -2.36
N TRP A 180 -15.50 31.30 -1.32
CA TRP A 180 -15.04 30.22 -0.46
C TRP A 180 -15.49 28.84 -0.92
N GLU A 181 -16.31 28.77 -1.97
CA GLU A 181 -16.75 27.53 -2.59
C GLU A 181 -17.29 26.52 -1.55
N GLU A 182 -16.78 25.29 -1.53
CA GLU A 182 -17.17 24.26 -0.56
C GLU A 182 -16.65 24.51 0.87
N PHE A 183 -15.70 25.44 1.04
CA PHE A 183 -15.08 25.76 2.32
C PHE A 183 -15.86 26.83 3.11
N ALA A 184 -16.87 27.47 2.52
CA ALA A 184 -17.67 28.50 3.20
C ALA A 184 -18.28 28.01 4.53
N PRO A 185 -18.91 26.82 4.61
CA PRO A 185 -19.46 26.32 5.88
C PRO A 185 -18.39 26.01 6.93
N GLU A 186 -17.22 25.55 6.50
CA GLU A 186 -16.10 25.28 7.41
C GLU A 186 -15.50 26.58 7.95
N ALA A 187 -15.35 27.59 7.11
CA ALA A 187 -14.90 28.93 7.50
C ALA A 187 -15.88 29.60 8.46
N ASP A 188 -17.19 29.50 8.19
CA ASP A 188 -18.25 29.98 9.10
C ASP A 188 -18.15 29.30 10.47
N THR A 189 -18.01 27.98 10.48
CA THR A 189 -17.83 27.21 11.72
C THR A 189 -16.57 27.67 12.46
N ALA A 190 -15.44 27.81 11.76
CA ALA A 190 -14.19 28.25 12.35
C ALA A 190 -14.28 29.67 12.95
N ARG A 191 -14.91 30.62 12.24
CA ARG A 191 -15.20 31.97 12.77
C ARG A 191 -16.04 31.88 14.03
N ASN A 192 -17.15 31.16 14.00
CA ASN A 192 -18.09 31.09 15.12
C ASN A 192 -17.46 30.47 16.36
N THR A 193 -16.69 29.38 16.20
CA THR A 193 -15.92 28.78 17.29
C THR A 193 -14.87 29.74 17.84
N THR A 194 -14.15 30.46 16.97
CA THR A 194 -13.14 31.44 17.37
C THR A 194 -13.74 32.60 18.14
N VAL A 195 -14.86 33.17 17.66
CA VAL A 195 -15.60 34.23 18.34
C VAL A 195 -16.11 33.77 19.70
N ALA A 196 -16.65 32.54 19.80
CA ALA A 196 -17.10 31.99 21.06
C ALA A 196 -15.95 31.89 22.08
N ARG A 197 -14.77 31.41 21.64
CA ARG A 197 -13.57 31.36 22.50
C ARG A 197 -13.10 32.74 22.93
N LEU A 198 -13.08 33.71 22.01
CA LEU A 198 -12.71 35.09 22.33
C LEU A 198 -13.64 35.70 23.39
N ARG A 199 -14.95 35.43 23.29
CA ARG A 199 -15.94 35.87 24.28
C ARG A 199 -15.70 35.22 25.65
N GLU A 200 -15.38 33.92 25.70
CA GLU A 200 -15.00 33.24 26.95
C GLU A 200 -13.74 33.88 27.58
N ILE A 201 -12.71 34.17 26.78
CA ILE A 201 -11.47 34.79 27.25
C ILE A 201 -11.75 36.21 27.77
N ALA A 202 -12.56 37.00 27.07
CA ALA A 202 -12.95 38.33 27.49
C ALA A 202 -13.73 38.30 28.81
N GLU A 203 -14.67 37.38 28.97
CA GLU A 203 -15.41 37.20 30.21
C GLU A 203 -14.50 36.79 31.37
N SER A 204 -13.61 35.82 31.16
CA SER A 204 -12.63 35.42 32.18
C SER A 204 -11.71 36.58 32.58
N THR A 205 -11.34 37.44 31.63
CA THR A 205 -10.49 38.60 31.88
C THR A 205 -11.21 39.68 32.66
N ARG A 206 -12.50 39.92 32.35
CA ARG A 206 -13.37 40.84 33.11
C ARG A 206 -13.53 40.36 34.55
N GLN A 207 -13.82 39.08 34.75
CA GLN A 207 -13.96 38.48 36.08
C GLN A 207 -12.66 38.59 36.89
N ARG A 208 -11.48 38.37 36.28
CA ARG A 208 -10.20 38.58 36.97
C ARG A 208 -10.02 40.03 37.43
N GLN A 209 -10.24 40.99 36.54
CA GLN A 209 -10.12 42.41 36.86
C GLN A 209 -11.12 42.85 37.95
N GLU A 210 -12.36 42.38 37.89
CA GLU A 210 -13.39 42.69 38.90
C GLU A 210 -13.05 42.07 40.26
N ASN A 211 -12.64 40.80 40.29
CA ASN A 211 -12.19 40.14 41.52
C ASN A 211 -10.99 40.87 42.15
N GLU A 212 -10.02 41.32 41.34
CA GLU A 212 -8.88 42.10 41.81
C GLU A 212 -9.34 43.44 42.43
N ARG A 213 -10.30 44.15 41.81
CA ARG A 213 -10.85 45.39 42.36
C ARG A 213 -11.58 45.16 43.68
N LEU A 214 -12.42 44.13 43.76
CA LEU A 214 -13.14 43.77 44.98
C LEU A 214 -12.16 43.36 46.10
N GLN A 215 -11.10 42.63 45.77
CA GLN A 215 -10.05 42.29 46.74
C GLN A 215 -9.32 43.53 47.27
N GLN A 216 -9.01 44.49 46.40
CA GLN A 216 -8.42 45.77 46.81
C GLN A 216 -9.36 46.58 47.71
N GLU A 217 -10.65 46.65 47.37
CA GLU A 217 -11.65 47.34 48.18
C GLU A 217 -11.84 46.67 49.54
N LEU A 218 -11.95 45.35 49.60
CA LEU A 218 -12.02 44.58 50.84
C LEU A 218 -10.76 44.76 51.71
N ALA A 219 -9.57 44.79 51.09
CA ALA A 219 -8.32 45.05 51.80
C ALA A 219 -8.29 46.47 52.40
N ALA A 220 -8.72 47.48 51.63
CA ALA A 220 -8.81 48.86 52.10
C ALA A 220 -9.83 49.03 53.23
N ALA A 221 -11.01 48.39 53.12
CA ALA A 221 -12.03 48.40 54.17
C ALA A 221 -11.54 47.73 55.47
N ARG A 222 -10.84 46.59 55.37
CA ARG A 222 -10.20 45.93 56.53
C ARG A 222 -9.14 46.81 57.19
N ALA A 223 -8.30 47.49 56.39
CA ALA A 223 -7.29 48.41 56.91
C ALA A 223 -7.92 49.61 57.63
N ALA A 224 -9.00 50.18 57.08
CA ALA A 224 -9.74 51.27 57.72
C ALA A 224 -10.41 50.84 59.04
N LEU A 225 -10.98 49.63 59.09
CA LEU A 225 -11.53 49.06 60.33
C LEU A 225 -10.43 48.82 61.38
N GLY A 226 -9.25 48.34 60.96
CA GLY A 226 -8.09 48.15 61.83
C GLY A 226 -7.53 49.46 62.38
N ALA A 227 -7.61 50.55 61.61
CA ALA A 227 -7.21 51.89 62.06
C ALA A 227 -8.23 52.55 63.00
N GLN A 228 -9.51 52.17 62.93
CA GLN A 228 -10.56 52.60 63.85
C GLN A 228 -10.68 51.72 65.10
N ALA A 229 -9.94 50.61 65.18
CA ALA A 229 -9.84 49.84 66.41
C ALA A 229 -9.16 50.70 67.48
N PRO A 230 -9.77 50.88 68.67
CA PRO A 230 -9.10 51.59 69.76
C PRO A 230 -7.79 50.86 70.09
N ALA A 231 -6.74 51.64 70.38
CA ALA A 231 -5.44 51.14 70.79
C ALA A 231 -5.62 50.04 71.87
N PRO A 232 -4.88 48.92 71.78
CA PRO A 232 -5.02 47.86 72.76
C PRO A 232 -4.74 48.43 74.14
N ALA A 233 -5.78 48.44 74.99
CA ALA A 233 -5.62 48.76 76.40
C ALA A 233 -4.57 47.82 77.01
N PRO A 234 -3.72 48.31 77.92
CA PRO A 234 -2.59 47.54 78.43
C PRO A 234 -3.07 46.25 79.09
N ALA A 235 -2.29 45.19 78.83
CA ALA A 235 -2.51 43.85 79.34
C ALA A 235 -2.79 43.84 80.85
N ALA A 236 -3.91 43.23 81.24
CA ALA A 236 -4.14 42.75 82.59
C ALA A 236 -4.05 41.21 82.61
N THR A 237 -3.16 40.72 83.47
CA THR A 237 -2.82 39.32 83.77
C THR A 237 -4.01 38.47 84.28
N PRO A 238 -3.90 37.13 84.21
CA PRO A 238 -5.03 36.19 84.24
C PRO A 238 -5.42 35.74 85.66
N ALA A 239 -6.70 35.39 85.86
CA ALA A 239 -7.15 34.62 87.01
C ALA A 239 -8.35 33.70 86.65
N PRO A 240 -8.52 32.56 87.35
CA PRO A 240 -9.10 31.34 86.77
C PRO A 240 -10.45 30.95 87.38
N HIS A 241 -11.43 30.53 86.56
CA HIS A 241 -12.63 29.84 87.04
C HIS A 241 -13.00 28.65 86.14
N ARG A 242 -13.11 27.49 86.78
CA ARG A 242 -13.44 26.18 86.18
C ARG A 242 -14.95 26.06 85.90
N ALA A 243 -15.22 25.43 84.75
CA ALA A 243 -16.18 24.35 84.47
C ALA A 243 -17.67 24.50 84.88
N ALA A 244 -18.53 24.52 83.86
CA ALA A 244 -19.74 23.70 83.82
C ALA A 244 -20.17 23.43 82.36
N TYR A 245 -20.41 22.16 82.03
CA TYR A 245 -21.11 21.65 80.84
C TYR A 245 -22.56 22.21 80.81
N ALA A 246 -23.33 22.33 79.72
CA ALA A 246 -23.59 21.35 78.66
C ALA A 246 -24.47 21.95 77.52
N HIS A 247 -24.44 21.24 76.38
CA HIS A 247 -25.43 21.15 75.30
C HIS A 247 -25.54 22.28 74.25
N ALA A 248 -24.94 22.03 73.08
CA ALA A 248 -25.42 22.48 71.78
C ALA A 248 -25.31 21.29 70.78
N PRO A 249 -26.32 21.04 69.93
CA PRO A 249 -26.31 19.90 69.01
C PRO A 249 -25.31 20.14 67.87
N THR A 250 -24.49 19.13 67.58
CA THR A 250 -23.65 19.08 66.38
C THR A 250 -24.54 18.79 65.17
N LEU A 251 -24.84 19.80 64.36
CA LEU A 251 -25.22 19.59 62.97
C LEU A 251 -23.94 19.54 62.14
N ALA A 252 -23.77 18.39 61.50
CA ALA A 252 -22.63 18.02 60.69
C ALA A 252 -22.36 19.06 59.58
N ALA A 253 -21.08 19.37 59.42
CA ALA A 253 -20.53 19.99 58.23
C ALA A 253 -20.86 19.14 56.99
N GLN A 254 -21.58 19.72 56.03
CA GLN A 254 -21.59 19.23 54.66
C GLN A 254 -20.56 20.03 53.84
N PRO A 255 -19.58 19.37 53.20
CA PRO A 255 -18.73 19.99 52.21
C PRO A 255 -19.46 20.17 50.87
N GLN A 256 -19.15 21.29 50.20
CA GLN A 256 -19.59 21.63 48.83
C GLN A 256 -19.00 20.70 47.76
N PRO A 257 -19.66 20.57 46.59
CA PRO A 257 -19.31 19.61 45.56
C PRO A 257 -18.09 20.05 44.74
N ALA A 258 -17.09 19.17 44.65
CA ALA A 258 -15.99 19.27 43.70
C ALA A 258 -16.33 18.49 42.42
N ALA A 259 -16.08 19.18 41.30
CA ALA A 259 -15.95 18.74 39.92
C ALA A 259 -15.94 17.22 39.64
N GLN A 260 -16.91 16.78 38.83
CA GLN A 260 -16.82 15.55 38.05
C GLN A 260 -16.07 15.86 36.76
N PHE A 261 -14.79 15.49 36.70
CA PHE A 261 -14.11 15.25 35.44
C PHE A 261 -14.48 13.84 34.98
N ALA A 262 -15.35 13.76 33.97
CA ALA A 262 -15.59 12.54 33.20
C ALA A 262 -14.37 12.31 32.29
N ALA A 263 -13.47 11.44 32.73
CA ALA A 263 -12.56 10.73 31.83
C ALA A 263 -13.33 9.53 31.27
N MET A 264 -13.72 9.58 30.00
CA MET A 264 -14.10 8.37 29.25
C MET A 264 -12.81 7.57 28.99
N ALA A 265 -12.45 6.72 29.95
CA ALA A 265 -11.71 5.51 29.67
C ALA A 265 -12.65 4.61 28.85
N PHE A 266 -12.22 4.22 27.65
CA PHE A 266 -12.90 3.16 26.90
C PHE A 266 -12.69 1.86 27.66
N ASP A 267 -13.81 1.19 27.93
CA ASP A 267 -13.90 -0.12 28.58
C ASP A 267 -12.95 -1.14 27.97
N ASP A 268 -12.14 -1.72 28.85
CA ASP A 268 -11.31 -2.91 28.67
C ASP A 268 -11.98 -3.97 29.55
N ASP A 269 -12.92 -4.75 28.96
CA ASP A 269 -13.27 -6.10 29.43
C ASP A 269 -14.18 -6.80 28.40
N ASP A 270 -13.61 -7.71 27.61
CA ASP A 270 -14.27 -9.00 27.37
C ASP A 270 -13.20 -10.06 27.10
N GLN A 271 -12.67 -10.54 28.22
CA GLN A 271 -12.27 -11.92 28.50
C GLN A 271 -12.05 -12.89 27.32
N ALA A 272 -10.79 -13.31 27.17
CA ALA A 272 -10.42 -14.51 26.43
C ALA A 272 -11.06 -15.79 27.03
N PRO A 273 -11.42 -16.78 26.20
CA PRO A 273 -11.30 -18.16 26.60
C PRO A 273 -10.13 -18.84 25.87
N ASP A 274 -9.22 -19.36 26.69
CA ASP A 274 -8.33 -20.45 26.33
C ASP A 274 -9.16 -21.63 25.81
N SER A 275 -8.86 -22.10 24.60
CA SER A 275 -9.40 -23.38 24.11
C SER A 275 -8.46 -24.02 23.08
N THR A 276 -7.57 -24.85 23.61
CA THR A 276 -6.97 -25.99 22.91
C THR A 276 -8.04 -27.07 22.65
N ALA A 277 -8.61 -27.13 21.44
CA ALA A 277 -9.27 -28.31 20.85
C ALA A 277 -9.58 -28.09 19.34
N PRO A 278 -9.70 -29.15 18.52
CA PRO A 278 -9.50 -29.12 17.07
C PRO A 278 -10.64 -28.43 16.31
N ALA A 279 -10.30 -27.50 15.41
CA ALA A 279 -11.26 -26.80 14.57
C ALA A 279 -12.04 -27.77 13.65
N GLU A 280 -13.36 -27.78 13.80
CA GLU A 280 -14.29 -28.33 12.82
C GLU A 280 -14.09 -27.66 11.45
N PRO A 281 -14.35 -28.36 10.34
CA PRO A 281 -14.06 -27.87 9.00
C PRO A 281 -14.97 -26.68 8.66
N ARG A 282 -14.44 -25.47 8.76
CA ARG A 282 -15.06 -24.24 8.27
C ARG A 282 -15.19 -24.30 6.75
N ASP A 283 -16.36 -23.90 6.25
CA ASP A 283 -16.70 -23.97 4.83
C ASP A 283 -15.64 -23.30 3.95
N PRO A 284 -15.00 -24.03 3.01
CA PRO A 284 -13.96 -23.49 2.13
C PRO A 284 -14.48 -22.48 1.08
N SER A 285 -15.77 -22.12 1.13
CA SER A 285 -16.45 -21.27 0.14
C SER A 285 -16.42 -19.76 0.45
N ALA A 286 -15.82 -19.31 1.57
CA ALA A 286 -15.78 -17.90 1.97
C ALA A 286 -14.40 -17.21 1.84
N ALA A 287 -13.35 -17.95 1.46
CA ALA A 287 -12.01 -17.39 1.27
C ALA A 287 -11.87 -16.77 -0.13
N SER A 288 -12.20 -15.48 -0.25
CA SER A 288 -12.19 -14.76 -1.54
C SER A 288 -11.12 -13.66 -1.63
N LEU A 289 -10.49 -13.31 -0.52
CA LEU A 289 -9.63 -12.13 -0.43
C LEU A 289 -8.16 -12.49 -0.66
N THR A 290 -7.57 -11.95 -1.72
CA THR A 290 -6.15 -12.13 -2.05
C THR A 290 -5.28 -11.05 -1.39
N ILE A 291 -3.98 -11.32 -1.19
CA ILE A 291 -3.01 -10.33 -0.68
C ILE A 291 -2.99 -9.06 -1.55
N GLY A 292 -3.16 -9.20 -2.87
CA GLY A 292 -3.24 -8.06 -3.79
C GLY A 292 -4.42 -7.14 -3.46
N GLN A 293 -5.60 -7.70 -3.20
CA GLN A 293 -6.79 -6.95 -2.80
C GLN A 293 -6.66 -6.34 -1.40
N ILE A 294 -5.98 -7.02 -0.47
CA ILE A 294 -5.68 -6.46 0.85
C ILE A 294 -4.79 -5.22 0.70
N ASN A 295 -3.73 -5.30 -0.12
CA ASN A 295 -2.82 -4.19 -0.36
C ASN A 295 -3.48 -3.03 -1.10
N GLU A 296 -4.37 -3.30 -2.06
CA GLU A 296 -5.18 -2.27 -2.71
C GLU A 296 -6.04 -1.51 -1.71
N ARG A 297 -6.69 -2.22 -0.77
CA ARG A 297 -7.53 -1.61 0.26
C ARG A 297 -6.75 -0.88 1.35
N LEU A 298 -5.53 -1.33 1.66
CA LEU A 298 -4.62 -0.65 2.59
C LEU A 298 -3.91 0.55 1.93
N ALA A 299 -4.06 0.73 0.61
CA ALA A 299 -3.51 1.82 -0.19
C ALA A 299 -1.98 2.00 -0.01
N HIS A 300 -1.56 2.90 0.88
CA HIS A 300 -0.16 3.30 1.06
C HIS A 300 0.65 2.34 1.93
N ILE A 301 0.03 1.31 2.49
CA ILE A 301 0.67 0.31 3.34
C ILE A 301 0.62 -1.05 2.66
N SER A 302 1.78 -1.62 2.34
CA SER A 302 1.89 -2.97 1.76
C SER A 302 2.16 -4.02 2.83
N VAL A 303 1.41 -5.12 2.81
CA VAL A 303 1.65 -6.30 3.62
C VAL A 303 2.03 -7.51 2.76
N THR A 304 2.88 -8.37 3.30
CA THR A 304 3.28 -9.64 2.67
C THR A 304 2.61 -10.81 3.38
N ALA A 305 2.60 -11.96 2.72
CA ALA A 305 2.15 -13.23 3.29
C ALA A 305 2.84 -13.56 4.63
N GLU A 306 4.15 -13.28 4.70
CA GLU A 306 4.97 -13.50 5.89
C GLU A 306 4.64 -12.50 7.00
N GLY A 307 4.43 -11.22 6.65
CA GLY A 307 3.99 -10.19 7.59
C GLY A 307 2.64 -10.52 8.21
N LEU A 308 1.67 -11.00 7.42
CA LEU A 308 0.36 -11.43 7.93
C LEU A 308 0.47 -12.64 8.86
N ARG A 309 1.35 -13.60 8.56
CA ARG A 309 1.63 -14.73 9.48
C ARG A 309 2.26 -14.25 10.78
N GLY A 310 3.19 -13.29 10.72
CA GLY A 310 3.77 -12.66 11.90
C GLY A 310 2.75 -11.92 12.77
N LEU A 311 1.69 -11.39 12.15
CA LEU A 311 0.54 -10.78 12.84
C LEU A 311 -0.52 -11.80 13.30
N GLY A 312 -0.32 -13.10 13.07
CA GLY A 312 -1.21 -14.19 13.52
C GLY A 312 -2.26 -14.66 12.51
N PHE A 313 -2.26 -14.15 11.28
CA PHE A 313 -3.24 -14.52 10.25
C PHE A 313 -2.72 -15.65 9.36
N GLN A 314 -3.36 -16.83 9.45
CA GLN A 314 -3.05 -17.98 8.60
C GLN A 314 -3.88 -17.95 7.31
N PRO A 315 -3.31 -18.38 6.16
CA PRO A 315 -4.05 -18.43 4.90
C PRO A 315 -5.12 -19.53 4.93
N ALA A 316 -6.34 -19.18 4.53
CA ALA A 316 -7.48 -20.07 4.45
C ALA A 316 -7.46 -20.99 3.20
N GLY A 317 -6.64 -20.65 2.19
CA GLY A 317 -6.50 -21.44 0.99
C GLY A 317 -5.52 -20.86 -0.02
N ARG A 318 -5.49 -21.43 -1.23
CA ARG A 318 -4.64 -20.96 -2.33
C ARG A 318 -5.39 -21.04 -3.65
N ARG A 319 -5.34 -19.97 -4.44
CA ARG A 319 -5.81 -19.94 -5.83
C ARG A 319 -4.62 -19.62 -6.74
N GLY A 320 -4.10 -20.64 -7.41
CA GLY A 320 -2.87 -20.52 -8.21
C GLY A 320 -1.65 -20.23 -7.32
N SER A 321 -0.94 -19.13 -7.56
CA SER A 321 0.16 -18.68 -6.70
C SER A 321 -0.29 -17.84 -5.50
N ALA A 322 -1.52 -17.31 -5.50
CA ALA A 322 -2.02 -16.38 -4.49
C ALA A 322 -2.62 -17.12 -3.28
N MET A 323 -2.21 -16.71 -2.07
CA MET A 323 -2.83 -17.13 -0.81
C MET A 323 -4.12 -16.34 -0.56
N LEU A 324 -5.14 -17.05 -0.10
CA LEU A 324 -6.48 -16.53 0.17
C LEU A 324 -6.69 -16.37 1.67
N TYR A 325 -7.36 -15.29 2.04
CA TYR A 325 -7.77 -14.94 3.39
C TYR A 325 -9.30 -14.76 3.40
N HIS A 326 -9.92 -14.79 4.58
CA HIS A 326 -11.35 -14.51 4.68
C HIS A 326 -11.60 -13.00 4.62
N GLU A 327 -12.72 -12.60 4.02
CA GLU A 327 -13.14 -11.19 3.99
C GLU A 327 -13.35 -10.63 5.40
N GLU A 328 -13.82 -11.48 6.32
CA GLU A 328 -14.03 -11.16 7.73
C GLU A 328 -12.71 -10.87 8.48
N ASP A 329 -11.59 -11.42 8.01
CA ASP A 329 -10.26 -11.19 8.61
C ASP A 329 -9.74 -9.78 8.35
N PHE A 330 -10.26 -9.06 7.34
CA PHE A 330 -9.72 -7.75 6.94
C PHE A 330 -9.75 -6.71 8.07
N SER A 331 -10.84 -6.66 8.83
CA SER A 331 -10.96 -5.75 9.99
C SER A 331 -9.94 -6.08 11.07
N ALA A 332 -9.78 -7.37 11.37
CA ALA A 332 -8.80 -7.86 12.33
C ALA A 332 -7.35 -7.60 11.87
N ILE A 333 -7.05 -7.74 10.58
CA ILE A 333 -5.76 -7.40 9.98
C ILE A 333 -5.45 -5.92 10.17
N CYS A 334 -6.40 -5.02 9.88
CA CYS A 334 -6.21 -3.58 10.07
C CYS A 334 -5.92 -3.23 11.53
N ALA A 335 -6.67 -3.81 12.47
CA ALA A 335 -6.46 -3.61 13.90
C ALA A 335 -5.08 -4.11 14.36
N ALA A 336 -4.62 -5.25 13.83
CA ALA A 336 -3.30 -5.79 14.16
C ALA A 336 -2.16 -4.90 13.64
N ILE A 337 -2.28 -4.36 12.42
CA ILE A 337 -1.30 -3.42 11.84
C ILE A 337 -1.23 -2.14 12.67
N ALA A 338 -2.38 -1.54 13.01
CA ALA A 338 -2.44 -0.33 13.83
C ALA A 338 -1.80 -0.53 15.21
N ARG A 339 -2.08 -1.67 15.87
CA ARG A 339 -1.45 -2.03 17.15
C ARG A 339 0.07 -2.16 17.00
N HIS A 340 0.54 -2.88 15.99
CA HIS A 340 1.98 -3.07 15.77
C HIS A 340 2.71 -1.74 15.54
N ALA A 341 2.15 -0.85 14.70
CA ALA A 341 2.70 0.48 14.47
C ALA A 341 2.76 1.31 15.77
N GLY A 342 1.71 1.23 16.60
CA GLY A 342 1.65 1.88 17.91
C GLY A 342 2.71 1.35 18.90
N THR A 343 2.96 0.03 18.90
CA THR A 343 4.03 -0.59 19.71
C THR A 343 5.39 -0.08 19.29
N VAL A 344 5.71 -0.09 17.99
CA VAL A 344 7.00 0.38 17.48
C VAL A 344 7.23 1.86 17.80
N ALA A 345 6.21 2.71 17.61
CA ALA A 345 6.29 4.13 17.96
C ALA A 345 6.49 4.36 19.46
N SER A 346 5.96 3.48 20.31
CA SER A 346 6.13 3.57 21.76
C SER A 346 7.52 3.11 22.20
N SER A 347 8.03 2.02 21.63
CA SER A 347 9.41 1.56 21.85
C SER A 347 10.43 2.62 21.46
N TYR A 348 10.28 3.25 20.28
CA TYR A 348 11.19 4.30 19.83
C TYR A 348 11.19 5.53 20.76
N ARG A 349 10.03 5.94 21.27
CA ARG A 349 9.93 7.05 22.24
C ARG A 349 10.62 6.73 23.57
N LEU A 350 10.54 5.47 24.02
CA LEU A 350 11.23 5.03 25.23
C LEU A 350 12.75 4.96 25.04
N GLU A 351 13.21 4.50 23.88
CA GLU A 351 14.64 4.50 23.54
C GLU A 351 15.22 5.92 23.46
N LEU A 352 14.49 6.87 22.87
CA LEU A 352 14.91 8.27 22.79
C LEU A 352 14.93 8.96 24.17
N ALA A 353 14.07 8.54 25.11
CA ALA A 353 14.05 9.05 26.47
C ALA A 353 15.14 8.44 27.38
N ALA A 354 15.74 7.32 26.95
CA ALA A 354 16.80 6.62 27.68
C ALA A 354 18.22 6.96 27.20
N ALA A 355 18.36 7.69 26.08
CA ALA A 355 19.61 8.16 25.49
C ALA A 355 19.98 9.58 25.95
#